data_AF-A0A951NVJ0-F1
#
_entry.id   AF-A0A951NVJ0-F1
#
_cell.length_a   1.000
_cell.length_b   1.000
_cell.length_c   1.000
_cell.angle_alpha   90.00
_cell.angle_beta   90.00
_cell.angle_gamma   90.00
#
_symmetry.space_group_name_H-M   'P 1'
#
loop_
_entity.id
_entity.type
_entity.pdbx_description
1 polymer ?
#
loop_
_entity_poly.entity_id
_entity_poly.type
_entity_poly.pdbx_seq_one_letter_code
_entity_poly.pdbx_strand_id
1 'polypeptide(L)'
;MNIVGRIKLPKSADITELYIQCNEAVSIDEASERVALRQGGIISSSSYFNSFYEKYYVKYTSLSSIYYRLKLEGDFKVTVYREVSGKSRRETVLEEKFEQCQLSKPVQLSSINLLQNDNAGRIYVELTCLSEQGIFEAGWIVTDQPKAREVSLGVVICTFKKENYVRNALGTLLQDELLQDKNLKVFVSDNGRTLNQNEFKDSRVNLFPNKNAGGSGGFTRGIMEALEEGSSSHLLLMDDDIELESESICRLFSVHEYAKTELIIAGGLLSLNEKHLLYEAGATYNDDSRTKGSPGSLTALNHEMDLRSNEVLNQLLIEEDADYGGFWFCSFSKALVEQLNLPLPLFIKLDDVEFCLRAKKTLNIPIVTFPSMAVWHLPASAKNLNWETYYYFRNDLIIYAVHYSPNYTHAVSNYTKGIMLALFKPDFDRAQMLIKAFEDYLKGPDLLKGSDPEMTHPNTLKLSRTYENQDKADPFASVKLLARWASVARRGSAEWETASSAWKNASEELMSPTFWRQYLELKEPARSGAIRS
;
A
#
# COMPACT_ATOMS: atom_id res chain seq x y z
N MET A 1 -2.90 19.53 -22.55
CA MET A 1 -3.82 18.47 -22.13
C MET A 1 -3.04 17.41 -21.36
N ASN A 2 -3.38 17.19 -20.10
CA ASN A 2 -2.77 16.20 -19.21
C ASN A 2 -3.84 15.22 -18.74
N ILE A 3 -3.58 13.91 -18.85
CA ILE A 3 -4.49 12.87 -18.36
C ILE A 3 -4.27 12.74 -16.85
N VAL A 4 -5.35 12.87 -16.07
CA VAL A 4 -5.37 12.70 -14.61
C VAL A 4 -5.71 11.26 -14.23
N GLY A 5 -6.54 10.60 -15.03
CA GLY A 5 -6.89 9.19 -14.92
C GLY A 5 -7.70 8.70 -16.11
N ARG A 6 -7.95 7.39 -16.19
CA ARG A 6 -8.79 6.71 -17.18
C ARG A 6 -10.07 6.18 -16.55
N ILE A 7 -11.06 5.98 -17.41
CA ILE A 7 -12.20 5.09 -17.17
C ILE A 7 -11.80 3.73 -17.75
N LYS A 8 -11.49 2.78 -16.88
CA LYS A 8 -11.08 1.41 -17.24
C LYS A 8 -12.30 0.50 -17.36
N LEU A 9 -12.24 -0.42 -18.31
CA LEU A 9 -13.18 -1.54 -18.39
C LEU A 9 -12.66 -2.70 -17.53
N PRO A 10 -13.56 -3.55 -16.99
CA PRO A 10 -13.15 -4.68 -16.19
C PRO A 10 -12.41 -5.71 -17.05
N LYS A 11 -11.39 -6.35 -16.46
CA LYS A 11 -10.63 -7.43 -17.10
C LYS A 11 -11.28 -8.81 -16.92
N SER A 12 -12.29 -8.90 -16.06
CA SER A 12 -13.02 -10.13 -15.76
C SER A 12 -14.38 -9.84 -15.13
N ALA A 13 -15.31 -10.76 -15.30
CA ALA A 13 -16.70 -10.62 -14.85
C ALA A 13 -16.82 -10.42 -13.33
N ASP A 14 -15.98 -11.09 -12.54
CA ASP A 14 -16.01 -11.08 -11.06
C ASP A 14 -15.63 -9.74 -10.42
N ILE A 15 -15.03 -8.83 -11.19
CA ILE A 15 -14.66 -7.48 -10.73
C ILE A 15 -15.43 -6.37 -11.45
N THR A 16 -16.40 -6.69 -12.32
CA THR A 16 -17.10 -5.71 -13.17
C THR A 16 -17.63 -4.51 -12.41
N GLU A 17 -18.27 -4.75 -11.26
CA GLU A 17 -18.90 -3.71 -10.44
C GLU A 17 -17.89 -2.71 -9.82
N LEU A 18 -16.59 -3.04 -9.79
CA LEU A 18 -15.53 -2.14 -9.33
C LEU A 18 -15.09 -1.14 -10.40
N TYR A 19 -15.51 -1.35 -11.65
CA TYR A 19 -15.18 -0.52 -12.80
C TYR A 19 -16.42 0.17 -13.35
N ILE A 20 -17.50 -0.55 -13.63
CA ILE A 20 -18.68 0.02 -14.26
C ILE A 20 -19.97 -0.63 -13.75
N GLN A 21 -21.04 0.16 -13.74
CA GLN A 21 -22.41 -0.31 -13.53
C GLN A 21 -23.18 -0.15 -14.84
N CYS A 22 -23.99 -1.13 -15.22
CA CYS A 22 -24.76 -1.06 -16.46
C CYS A 22 -26.14 -1.71 -16.33
N ASN A 23 -27.06 -1.33 -17.21
CA ASN A 23 -28.37 -1.97 -17.33
C ASN A 23 -28.36 -3.11 -18.36
N GLU A 24 -29.49 -3.82 -18.49
CA GLU A 24 -29.64 -4.98 -19.40
C GLU A 24 -29.50 -4.66 -20.90
N ALA A 25 -29.49 -3.37 -21.26
CA ALA A 25 -29.31 -2.90 -22.63
C ALA A 25 -27.82 -2.75 -23.02
N VAL A 26 -26.91 -3.16 -22.14
CA VAL A 26 -25.46 -3.11 -22.34
C VAL A 26 -24.86 -4.51 -22.41
N SER A 27 -23.89 -4.69 -23.30
CA SER A 27 -23.07 -5.89 -23.39
C SER A 27 -21.59 -5.49 -23.36
N ILE A 28 -20.85 -6.07 -22.41
CA ILE A 28 -19.42 -5.82 -22.22
C ILE A 28 -18.68 -6.99 -22.86
N ASP A 29 -17.77 -6.70 -23.78
CA ASP A 29 -16.84 -7.67 -24.33
C ASP A 29 -15.46 -7.44 -23.72
N GLU A 30 -15.10 -8.30 -22.76
CA GLU A 30 -13.83 -8.23 -22.02
C GLU A 30 -12.61 -8.37 -22.94
N ALA A 31 -12.74 -9.05 -24.09
CA ALA A 31 -11.62 -9.30 -25.00
C ALA A 31 -11.36 -8.14 -25.97
N SER A 32 -12.38 -7.34 -26.29
CA SER A 32 -12.27 -6.24 -27.26
C SER A 32 -12.05 -4.87 -26.64
N GLU A 33 -12.02 -4.77 -25.31
CA GLU A 33 -12.02 -3.51 -24.56
C GLU A 33 -13.10 -2.53 -25.05
N ARG A 34 -14.26 -3.05 -25.47
CA ARG A 34 -15.38 -2.26 -25.96
C ARG A 34 -16.67 -2.67 -25.26
N VAL A 35 -17.55 -1.69 -25.12
CA VAL A 35 -18.89 -1.89 -24.59
C VAL A 35 -19.90 -1.51 -25.64
N ALA A 36 -20.75 -2.45 -26.01
CA ALA A 36 -21.86 -2.24 -26.93
C ALA A 36 -23.13 -1.89 -26.16
N LEU A 37 -23.85 -0.87 -26.63
CA LEU A 37 -25.09 -0.37 -26.04
C LEU A 37 -26.19 -0.38 -27.09
N ARG A 38 -27.37 -0.89 -26.73
CA ARG A 38 -28.60 -0.66 -27.48
C ARG A 38 -29.23 0.66 -27.06
N GLN A 39 -30.23 1.15 -27.80
CA GLN A 39 -30.98 2.34 -27.39
C GLN A 39 -31.49 2.22 -25.94
N GLY A 40 -31.26 3.27 -25.14
CA GLY A 40 -31.56 3.28 -23.71
C GLY A 40 -30.56 2.52 -22.82
N GLY A 41 -29.51 1.96 -23.41
CA GLY A 41 -28.37 1.38 -22.70
C GLY A 41 -27.66 2.43 -21.86
N ILE A 42 -27.40 2.10 -20.59
CA ILE A 42 -26.77 3.00 -19.63
C ILE A 42 -25.51 2.34 -19.07
N ILE A 43 -24.38 3.06 -19.16
CA ILE A 43 -23.14 2.72 -18.46
C ILE A 43 -22.83 3.86 -17.50
N SER A 44 -22.57 3.53 -16.24
CA SER A 44 -22.11 4.46 -15.22
C SER A 44 -20.71 4.11 -14.76
N SER A 45 -19.84 5.12 -14.71
CA SER A 45 -18.50 5.02 -14.11
C SER A 45 -18.53 5.20 -12.58
N SER A 46 -19.71 5.14 -11.96
CA SER A 46 -19.91 5.23 -10.52
C SER A 46 -19.43 3.97 -9.80
N SER A 47 -18.13 3.83 -9.72
CA SER A 47 -17.44 2.66 -9.17
C SER A 47 -16.15 3.07 -8.45
N TYR A 48 -15.51 2.13 -7.76
CA TYR A 48 -14.29 2.43 -7.00
C TYR A 48 -13.15 2.97 -7.88
N PHE A 49 -12.81 2.28 -8.98
CA PHE A 49 -11.65 2.68 -9.80
C PHE A 49 -11.95 3.84 -10.75
N ASN A 50 -13.19 3.96 -11.24
CA ASN A 50 -13.51 4.96 -12.26
C ASN A 50 -14.10 6.27 -11.71
N SER A 51 -14.44 6.32 -10.42
CA SER A 51 -14.82 7.58 -9.78
C SER A 51 -13.62 8.52 -9.62
N PHE A 52 -13.88 9.83 -9.67
CA PHE A 52 -12.95 10.89 -9.30
C PHE A 52 -13.30 11.42 -7.91
N TYR A 53 -12.49 11.10 -6.91
CA TYR A 53 -12.68 11.53 -5.53
C TYR A 53 -12.23 12.98 -5.35
N GLU A 54 -13.00 13.91 -5.90
CA GLU A 54 -12.73 15.36 -5.95
C GLU A 54 -12.25 15.93 -4.61
N LYS A 55 -12.84 15.49 -3.50
CA LYS A 55 -12.44 15.95 -2.16
C LYS A 55 -10.95 15.74 -1.86
N TYR A 56 -10.37 14.61 -2.28
CA TYR A 56 -8.95 14.32 -2.09
C TYR A 56 -8.09 15.16 -3.02
N TYR A 57 -8.46 15.25 -4.31
CA TYR A 57 -7.73 16.06 -5.27
C TYR A 57 -7.71 17.55 -4.89
N VAL A 58 -8.85 18.10 -4.49
CA VAL A 58 -8.95 19.49 -4.03
C VAL A 58 -8.12 19.74 -2.79
N LYS A 59 -8.13 18.82 -1.82
CA LYS A 59 -7.36 18.98 -0.57
C LYS A 59 -5.86 18.93 -0.85
N TYR A 60 -5.40 17.93 -1.60
CA TYR A 60 -3.98 17.56 -1.70
C TYR A 60 -3.26 18.08 -2.95
N THR A 61 -3.99 18.45 -3.99
CA THR A 61 -3.42 18.90 -5.27
C THR A 61 -3.86 20.32 -5.64
N SER A 62 -3.14 20.94 -6.57
CA SER A 62 -3.45 22.25 -7.14
C SER A 62 -4.53 22.21 -8.24
N LEU A 63 -5.09 21.04 -8.54
CA LEU A 63 -6.13 20.91 -9.56
C LEU A 63 -7.36 21.74 -9.20
N SER A 64 -7.83 22.54 -10.16
CA SER A 64 -9.07 23.32 -10.00
C SER A 64 -10.13 23.04 -11.06
N SER A 65 -9.79 22.34 -12.13
CA SER A 65 -10.76 21.89 -13.14
C SER A 65 -10.32 20.63 -13.86
N ILE A 66 -11.31 19.83 -14.27
CA ILE A 66 -11.16 18.64 -15.09
C ILE A 66 -12.24 18.62 -16.17
N TYR A 67 -12.08 17.77 -17.17
CA TYR A 67 -13.15 17.39 -18.09
C TYR A 67 -12.98 15.94 -18.51
N TYR A 68 -14.03 15.36 -19.08
CA TYR A 68 -13.99 14.02 -19.63
C TYR A 68 -13.75 14.07 -21.14
N ARG A 69 -12.90 13.16 -21.64
CA ARG A 69 -12.83 12.82 -23.06
C ARG A 69 -13.26 11.37 -23.23
N LEU A 70 -14.09 11.08 -24.22
CA LEU A 70 -14.71 9.77 -24.40
C LEU A 70 -14.62 9.34 -25.87
N LYS A 71 -14.22 8.10 -26.13
CA LYS A 71 -14.34 7.47 -27.44
C LYS A 71 -15.69 6.78 -27.55
N LEU A 72 -16.56 7.35 -28.37
CA LEU A 72 -17.95 6.92 -28.55
C LEU A 72 -18.26 6.71 -30.04
N GLU A 73 -19.17 5.77 -30.33
CA GLU A 73 -19.80 5.59 -31.65
C GLU A 73 -21.32 5.61 -31.52
N GLY A 74 -22.01 6.44 -32.32
CA GLY A 74 -23.46 6.61 -32.24
C GLY A 74 -23.87 7.89 -31.49
N ASP A 75 -25.13 7.93 -31.03
CA ASP A 75 -25.69 9.10 -30.36
C ASP A 75 -25.77 8.86 -28.85
N PHE A 76 -25.27 9.80 -28.06
CA PHE A 76 -25.22 9.68 -26.60
C PHE A 76 -25.69 10.93 -25.89
N LYS A 77 -26.37 10.71 -24.76
CA LYS A 77 -26.46 11.69 -23.69
C LYS A 77 -25.43 11.34 -22.65
N VAL A 78 -24.61 12.31 -22.27
CA VAL A 78 -23.55 12.14 -21.26
C VAL A 78 -23.88 13.05 -20.08
N THR A 79 -24.06 12.45 -18.91
CA THR A 79 -24.38 13.17 -17.67
C THR A 79 -23.27 12.95 -16.65
N VAL A 80 -22.76 14.04 -16.07
CA VAL A 80 -21.75 13.97 -15.00
C VAL A 80 -22.44 14.26 -13.68
N TYR A 81 -22.22 13.38 -12.72
CA TYR A 81 -22.79 13.50 -11.38
C TYR A 81 -21.71 13.81 -10.35
N ARG A 82 -22.14 14.47 -9.27
CA ARG A 82 -21.38 14.62 -8.03
C ARG A 82 -22.22 14.10 -6.86
N GLU A 83 -21.60 13.27 -6.05
CA GLU A 83 -22.20 12.76 -4.80
C GLU A 83 -21.32 13.13 -3.61
N VAL A 84 -21.94 13.38 -2.47
CA VAL A 84 -21.23 13.70 -1.22
C VAL A 84 -21.72 12.75 -0.13
N SER A 85 -20.85 12.44 0.82
CA SER A 85 -21.20 11.60 1.96
C SER A 85 -22.39 12.17 2.74
N GLY A 86 -23.30 11.29 3.18
CA GLY A 86 -24.46 11.67 3.99
C GLY A 86 -25.61 12.38 3.27
N LYS A 87 -25.52 12.65 1.96
CA LYS A 87 -26.65 13.15 1.15
C LYS A 87 -27.22 12.02 0.29
N SER A 88 -28.54 11.89 0.29
CA SER A 88 -29.27 10.84 -0.45
C SER A 88 -29.44 11.12 -1.94
N ARG A 89 -29.13 12.33 -2.41
CA ARG A 89 -29.36 12.76 -3.80
C ARG A 89 -28.05 13.08 -4.51
N ARG A 90 -27.85 12.47 -5.67
CA ARG A 90 -26.81 12.86 -6.65
C ARG A 90 -27.13 14.21 -7.29
N GLU A 91 -26.12 15.06 -7.41
CA GLU A 91 -26.19 16.35 -8.09
C GLU A 91 -25.77 16.18 -9.56
N THR A 92 -26.55 16.69 -10.51
CA THR A 92 -26.12 16.79 -11.91
C THR A 92 -25.20 17.99 -12.07
N VAL A 93 -23.94 17.73 -12.41
CA VAL A 93 -22.92 18.76 -12.63
C VAL A 93 -22.96 19.28 -14.07
N LEU A 94 -23.14 18.37 -15.02
CA LEU A 94 -23.13 18.64 -16.46
C LEU A 94 -24.02 17.62 -17.17
N GLU A 95 -24.73 18.03 -18.22
CA GLU A 95 -25.40 17.12 -19.14
C GLU A 95 -25.22 17.65 -20.57
N GLU A 96 -24.68 16.81 -21.45
CA GLU A 96 -24.43 17.14 -22.85
C GLU A 96 -24.93 16.01 -23.76
N LYS A 97 -25.28 16.36 -25.00
CA LYS A 97 -25.65 15.39 -26.04
C LYS A 97 -24.64 15.45 -27.17
N PHE A 98 -24.25 14.28 -27.65
CA PHE A 98 -23.37 14.11 -28.79
C PHE A 98 -24.06 13.23 -29.81
N GLU A 99 -24.10 13.69 -31.06
CA GLU A 99 -24.71 12.99 -32.18
C GLU A 99 -23.62 12.55 -33.17
N GLN A 100 -23.84 11.41 -33.83
CA GLN A 100 -22.98 10.85 -34.86
C GLN A 100 -21.52 10.72 -34.40
N CYS A 101 -21.31 10.27 -33.15
CA CYS A 101 -19.96 10.06 -32.61
C CYS A 101 -19.23 8.99 -33.43
N GLN A 102 -17.91 9.14 -33.54
CA GLN A 102 -17.02 8.19 -34.21
C GLN A 102 -15.82 7.89 -33.32
N LEU A 103 -15.44 6.61 -33.17
CA LEU A 103 -14.33 6.19 -32.29
C LEU A 103 -12.99 6.86 -32.65
N SER A 104 -12.80 7.22 -33.92
CA SER A 104 -11.60 7.91 -34.41
C SER A 104 -11.45 9.34 -33.87
N LYS A 105 -12.53 9.95 -33.36
CA LYS A 105 -12.55 11.31 -32.83
C LYS A 105 -13.22 11.34 -31.45
N PRO A 106 -12.43 11.23 -30.37
CA PRO A 106 -12.98 11.29 -29.01
C PRO A 106 -13.74 12.60 -28.78
N VAL A 107 -14.95 12.51 -28.25
CA VAL A 107 -15.73 13.66 -27.81
C VAL A 107 -15.14 14.24 -26.53
N GLN A 108 -15.31 15.54 -26.32
CA GLN A 108 -14.82 16.27 -25.16
C GLN A 108 -15.99 17.01 -24.52
N LEU A 109 -16.19 16.80 -23.22
CA LEU A 109 -17.19 17.51 -22.44
C LEU A 109 -16.69 18.90 -22.04
N SER A 110 -17.62 19.79 -21.67
CA SER A 110 -17.28 21.05 -21.01
C SER A 110 -16.50 20.84 -19.71
N SER A 111 -15.69 21.84 -19.35
CA SER A 111 -14.89 21.85 -18.12
C SER A 111 -15.76 21.87 -16.88
N ILE A 112 -15.39 21.04 -15.91
CA ILE A 112 -15.98 20.94 -14.57
C ILE A 112 -15.03 21.61 -13.59
N ASN A 113 -15.50 22.66 -12.92
CA ASN A 113 -14.76 23.29 -11.84
C ASN A 113 -14.83 22.43 -10.58
N LEU A 114 -13.67 22.22 -9.94
CA LEU A 114 -13.58 21.47 -8.70
C LEU A 114 -13.94 22.36 -7.51
N LEU A 115 -14.83 21.87 -6.65
CA LEU A 115 -15.34 22.63 -5.50
C LEU A 115 -14.29 22.70 -4.38
N GLN A 116 -13.87 23.90 -4.01
CA GLN A 116 -12.88 24.13 -2.95
C GLN A 116 -13.52 24.24 -1.54
N ASN A 117 -14.55 23.45 -1.26
CA ASN A 117 -15.31 23.49 -0.01
C ASN A 117 -15.87 22.11 0.37
N ASP A 118 -16.62 22.01 1.47
CA ASP A 118 -17.16 20.75 2.00
C ASP A 118 -18.16 20.02 1.08
N ASN A 119 -18.62 20.67 0.00
CA ASN A 119 -19.43 20.01 -1.03
C ASN A 119 -18.58 19.31 -2.11
N ALA A 120 -17.25 19.35 -2.01
CA ALA A 120 -16.37 18.51 -2.82
C ALA A 120 -16.73 17.03 -2.60
N GLY A 121 -17.01 16.33 -3.69
CA GLY A 121 -17.63 15.01 -3.64
C GLY A 121 -16.85 13.91 -4.36
N ARG A 122 -17.59 12.91 -4.80
CA ARG A 122 -17.20 11.89 -5.75
C ARG A 122 -17.87 12.22 -7.08
N ILE A 123 -17.07 12.38 -8.13
CA ILE A 123 -17.53 12.72 -9.48
C ILE A 123 -17.42 11.47 -10.36
N TYR A 124 -18.44 11.21 -11.17
CA TYR A 124 -18.44 10.13 -12.15
C TYR A 124 -19.32 10.50 -13.35
N VAL A 125 -19.18 9.76 -14.45
CA VAL A 125 -19.93 9.98 -15.69
C VAL A 125 -20.88 8.82 -15.98
N GLU A 126 -22.06 9.15 -16.50
CA GLU A 126 -23.07 8.21 -16.98
C GLU A 126 -23.32 8.46 -18.48
N LEU A 127 -23.27 7.39 -19.27
CA LEU A 127 -23.49 7.39 -20.71
C LEU A 127 -24.85 6.74 -20.99
N THR A 128 -25.74 7.44 -21.67
CA THR A 128 -27.01 6.89 -22.17
C THR A 128 -26.99 6.85 -23.69
N CYS A 129 -27.09 5.66 -24.29
CA CYS A 129 -27.19 5.48 -25.73
C CYS A 129 -28.57 5.95 -26.24
N LEU A 130 -28.59 6.85 -27.22
CA LEU A 130 -29.80 7.41 -27.81
C LEU A 130 -30.13 6.81 -29.18
N SER A 131 -29.12 6.35 -29.92
CA SER A 131 -29.26 5.64 -31.20
C SER A 131 -29.60 4.16 -30.99
N GLU A 132 -30.01 3.47 -32.05
CA GLU A 132 -30.33 2.02 -31.99
C GLU A 132 -29.16 1.18 -31.48
N GLN A 133 -27.94 1.55 -31.87
CA GLN A 133 -26.68 0.96 -31.44
C GLN A 133 -25.68 2.07 -31.09
N GLY A 134 -24.82 1.80 -30.12
CA GLY A 134 -23.68 2.64 -29.81
C GLY A 134 -22.55 1.86 -29.15
N ILE A 135 -21.34 2.43 -29.18
CA ILE A 135 -20.13 1.83 -28.63
C ILE A 135 -19.43 2.81 -27.71
N PHE A 136 -18.95 2.33 -26.55
CA PHE A 136 -17.97 3.00 -25.71
C PHE A 136 -16.66 2.19 -25.71
N GLU A 137 -15.55 2.82 -26.10
CA GLU A 137 -14.23 2.16 -26.16
C GLU A 137 -13.32 2.62 -25.02
N ALA A 138 -13.27 3.92 -24.73
CA ALA A 138 -12.35 4.44 -23.72
C ALA A 138 -12.80 5.80 -23.18
N GLY A 139 -12.39 6.10 -21.95
CA GLY A 139 -12.61 7.41 -21.33
C GLY A 139 -11.40 7.89 -20.54
N TRP A 140 -11.22 9.21 -20.50
CA TRP A 140 -10.15 9.88 -19.76
C TRP A 140 -10.70 11.03 -18.95
N ILE A 141 -10.18 11.19 -17.73
CA ILE A 141 -10.28 12.38 -16.91
C ILE A 141 -9.06 13.24 -17.23
N VAL A 142 -9.29 14.48 -17.62
CA VAL A 142 -8.28 15.32 -18.26
C VAL A 142 -8.29 16.71 -17.65
N THR A 143 -7.13 17.37 -17.60
CA THR A 143 -7.02 18.79 -17.28
C THR A 143 -6.12 19.51 -18.29
N ASP A 144 -6.38 20.78 -18.55
CA ASP A 144 -5.47 21.65 -19.32
C ASP A 144 -4.51 22.44 -18.43
N GLN A 145 -4.63 22.27 -17.11
CA GLN A 145 -3.72 22.90 -16.17
C GLN A 145 -2.30 22.35 -16.37
N PRO A 146 -1.27 23.21 -16.36
CA PRO A 146 0.10 22.74 -16.37
C PRO A 146 0.39 21.99 -15.06
N LYS A 147 1.19 20.93 -15.16
CA LYS A 147 1.68 20.21 -13.99
C LYS A 147 2.43 21.18 -13.08
N ALA A 148 2.32 21.00 -11.76
CA ALA A 148 3.10 21.79 -10.82
C ALA A 148 4.59 21.37 -10.82
N ARG A 149 4.85 20.10 -11.13
CA ARG A 149 6.19 19.51 -11.24
C ARG A 149 6.19 18.31 -12.18
N GLU A 150 7.34 17.98 -12.75
CA GLU A 150 7.53 16.67 -13.39
C GLU A 150 7.82 15.61 -12.32
N VAL A 151 7.37 14.38 -12.58
CA VAL A 151 7.53 13.24 -11.67
C VAL A 151 8.27 12.11 -12.38
N SER A 152 9.30 11.59 -11.72
CA SER A 152 9.93 10.31 -12.06
C SER A 152 9.71 9.33 -10.92
N LEU A 153 9.12 8.19 -11.22
CA LEU A 153 8.72 7.19 -10.23
C LEU A 153 9.66 5.97 -10.28
N GLY A 154 10.28 5.67 -9.15
CA GLY A 154 10.99 4.40 -8.91
C GLY A 154 10.09 3.41 -8.20
N VAL A 155 9.61 2.39 -8.90
CA VAL A 155 8.84 1.29 -8.31
C VAL A 155 9.80 0.30 -7.69
N VAL A 156 9.66 0.02 -6.40
CA VAL A 156 10.51 -0.92 -5.67
C VAL A 156 9.70 -2.17 -5.35
N ILE A 157 10.18 -3.32 -5.83
CA ILE A 157 9.56 -4.63 -5.61
C ILE A 157 10.55 -5.51 -4.85
N CYS A 158 10.16 -5.96 -3.66
CA CYS A 158 10.90 -6.96 -2.89
C CYS A 158 10.35 -8.36 -3.20
N THR A 159 11.21 -9.32 -3.54
CA THR A 159 10.76 -10.70 -3.79
C THR A 159 11.61 -11.77 -3.12
N PHE A 160 10.99 -12.90 -2.80
CA PHE A 160 11.66 -14.13 -2.36
C PHE A 160 10.98 -15.35 -2.99
N LYS A 161 11.57 -15.89 -4.08
CA LYS A 161 11.10 -17.10 -4.77
C LYS A 161 9.65 -17.01 -5.28
N LYS A 162 9.24 -15.84 -5.79
CA LYS A 162 7.93 -15.58 -6.41
C LYS A 162 8.06 -15.04 -7.83
N GLU A 163 8.87 -15.69 -8.64
CA GLU A 163 9.32 -15.20 -9.94
C GLU A 163 8.14 -14.91 -10.90
N ASN A 164 7.09 -15.75 -10.88
CA ASN A 164 5.92 -15.55 -11.72
C ASN A 164 5.13 -14.30 -11.36
N TYR A 165 5.02 -13.97 -10.07
CA TYR A 165 4.33 -12.78 -9.63
C TYR A 165 5.06 -11.50 -10.07
N VAL A 166 6.40 -11.49 -9.93
CA VAL A 166 7.24 -10.39 -10.44
C VAL A 166 7.06 -10.22 -11.95
N ARG A 167 7.06 -11.32 -12.73
CA ARG A 167 6.82 -11.25 -14.18
C ARG A 167 5.45 -10.67 -14.53
N ASN A 168 4.40 -11.06 -13.80
CA ASN A 168 3.04 -10.55 -14.03
C ASN A 168 2.91 -9.06 -13.68
N ALA A 169 3.49 -8.63 -12.56
CA ALA A 169 3.51 -7.22 -12.15
C ALA A 169 4.27 -6.36 -13.18
N LEU A 170 5.46 -6.80 -13.60
CA LEU A 170 6.24 -6.13 -14.64
C LEU A 170 5.51 -6.09 -15.99
N GLY A 171 4.86 -7.18 -16.39
CA GLY A 171 4.02 -7.21 -17.59
C GLY A 171 2.93 -6.14 -17.55
N THR A 172 2.20 -6.06 -16.42
CA THR A 172 1.13 -5.07 -16.21
C THR A 172 1.66 -3.64 -16.25
N LEU A 173 2.80 -3.38 -15.62
CA LEU A 173 3.43 -2.05 -15.57
C LEU A 173 3.97 -1.59 -16.93
N LEU A 174 4.73 -2.46 -17.60
CA LEU A 174 5.53 -2.08 -18.76
C LEU A 174 4.70 -2.06 -20.06
N GLN A 175 3.60 -2.81 -20.11
CA GLN A 175 2.69 -2.88 -21.25
C GLN A 175 1.58 -1.83 -21.21
N ASP A 176 1.38 -1.12 -20.09
CA ASP A 176 0.39 -0.04 -20.03
C ASP A 176 0.83 1.17 -20.87
N GLU A 177 0.03 1.53 -21.86
CA GLU A 177 0.34 2.60 -22.82
C GLU A 177 0.61 3.95 -22.16
N LEU A 178 -0.14 4.32 -21.11
CA LEU A 178 0.08 5.62 -20.44
C LEU A 178 1.36 5.62 -19.60
N LEU A 179 1.76 4.47 -19.06
CA LEU A 179 2.99 4.36 -18.28
C LEU A 179 4.24 4.29 -19.17
N GLN A 180 4.12 3.94 -20.45
CA GLN A 180 5.22 3.98 -21.41
C GLN A 180 5.73 5.41 -21.65
N ASP A 181 4.84 6.39 -21.65
CA ASP A 181 5.18 7.81 -21.82
C ASP A 181 5.61 8.50 -20.50
N LYS A 182 5.54 7.80 -19.37
CA LYS A 182 5.94 8.32 -18.06
C LYS A 182 7.38 7.95 -17.72
N ASN A 183 8.03 8.79 -16.92
CA ASN A 183 9.35 8.50 -16.38
C ASN A 183 9.23 7.48 -15.24
N LEU A 184 9.26 6.19 -15.58
CA LEU A 184 9.08 5.05 -14.69
C LEU A 184 10.30 4.13 -14.75
N LYS A 185 10.81 3.74 -13.58
CA LYS A 185 11.82 2.70 -13.42
C LYS A 185 11.39 1.70 -12.36
N VAL A 186 11.89 0.48 -12.47
CA VAL A 186 11.58 -0.61 -11.53
C VAL A 186 12.87 -1.17 -10.95
N PHE A 187 12.93 -1.23 -9.62
CA PHE A 187 14.04 -1.74 -8.83
C PHE A 187 13.55 -3.01 -8.13
N VAL A 188 13.97 -4.17 -8.64
CA VAL A 188 13.60 -5.47 -8.07
C VAL A 188 14.71 -5.94 -7.14
N SER A 189 14.44 -5.99 -5.84
CA SER A 189 15.32 -6.64 -4.87
C SER A 189 14.95 -8.11 -4.74
N ASP A 190 15.80 -8.99 -5.27
CA ASP A 190 15.60 -10.43 -5.22
C ASP A 190 16.34 -11.06 -4.03
N ASN A 191 15.64 -11.19 -2.92
CA ASN A 191 16.11 -11.86 -1.71
C ASN A 191 16.26 -13.38 -1.89
N GLY A 192 15.63 -13.96 -2.93
CA GLY A 192 15.75 -15.38 -3.26
C GLY A 192 16.99 -15.71 -4.08
N ARG A 193 17.54 -14.71 -4.80
CA ARG A 193 18.63 -14.85 -5.77
C ARG A 193 18.30 -15.90 -6.85
N THR A 194 17.04 -15.93 -7.27
CA THR A 194 16.48 -16.89 -8.22
C THR A 194 16.13 -16.28 -9.57
N LEU A 195 16.05 -14.95 -9.67
CA LEU A 195 15.82 -14.23 -10.91
C LEU A 195 17.13 -13.94 -11.66
N ASN A 196 17.04 -13.83 -12.98
CA ASN A 196 18.18 -13.48 -13.84
C ASN A 196 17.89 -12.19 -14.61
N GLN A 197 18.80 -11.21 -14.56
CA GLN A 197 18.66 -9.93 -15.26
C GLN A 197 18.43 -10.10 -16.77
N ASN A 198 18.99 -11.14 -17.39
CA ASN A 198 18.82 -11.40 -18.81
C ASN A 198 17.38 -11.73 -19.22
N GLU A 199 16.51 -12.05 -18.25
CA GLU A 199 15.07 -12.24 -18.48
C GLU A 199 14.34 -10.90 -18.69
N PHE A 200 14.89 -9.80 -18.17
CA PHE A 200 14.30 -8.47 -18.23
C PHE A 200 15.01 -7.61 -19.28
N LYS A 201 14.43 -7.59 -20.49
CA LYS A 201 14.99 -6.84 -21.63
C LYS A 201 14.65 -5.36 -21.63
N ASP A 202 13.63 -4.96 -20.88
CA ASP A 202 13.22 -3.56 -20.77
C ASP A 202 14.23 -2.79 -19.91
N SER A 203 14.81 -1.71 -20.46
CA SER A 203 15.84 -0.91 -19.79
C SER A 203 15.33 -0.18 -18.54
N ARG A 204 14.02 -0.15 -18.31
CA ARG A 204 13.43 0.39 -17.08
C ARG A 204 13.59 -0.54 -15.88
N VAL A 205 13.92 -1.82 -16.09
CA VAL A 205 13.97 -2.84 -15.02
C VAL A 205 15.41 -3.13 -14.59
N ASN A 206 15.70 -2.85 -13.33
CA ASN A 206 16.94 -3.16 -12.67
C ASN A 206 16.73 -4.26 -11.61
N LEU A 207 17.43 -5.39 -11.74
CA LEU A 207 17.41 -6.49 -10.80
C LEU A 207 18.64 -6.47 -9.89
N PHE A 208 18.40 -6.57 -8.59
CA PHE A 208 19.43 -6.57 -7.57
C PHE A 208 19.33 -7.86 -6.73
N PRO A 209 20.24 -8.83 -6.93
CA PRO A 209 20.37 -9.95 -6.02
C PRO A 209 20.66 -9.44 -4.61
N ASN A 210 19.92 -9.95 -3.63
CA ASN A 210 19.98 -9.48 -2.26
C ASN A 210 20.10 -10.63 -1.27
N LYS A 211 20.63 -10.34 -0.08
CA LYS A 211 20.54 -11.24 1.08
C LYS A 211 19.10 -11.35 1.53
N ASN A 212 18.66 -12.52 2.00
CA ASN A 212 17.33 -12.63 2.58
C ASN A 212 17.29 -11.99 3.98
N ALA A 213 17.11 -10.67 3.98
CA ALA A 213 16.86 -9.84 5.16
C ALA A 213 15.37 -9.51 5.31
N GLY A 214 14.49 -10.36 4.76
CA GLY A 214 13.04 -10.20 4.77
C GLY A 214 12.54 -8.98 3.98
N GLY A 215 11.27 -8.61 4.19
CA GLY A 215 10.63 -7.46 3.55
C GLY A 215 11.38 -6.15 3.83
N SER A 216 11.76 -5.91 5.10
CA SER A 216 12.46 -4.68 5.48
C SER A 216 13.77 -4.51 4.72
N GLY A 217 14.55 -5.59 4.60
CA GLY A 217 15.81 -5.57 3.87
C GLY A 217 15.65 -5.49 2.35
N GLY A 218 14.63 -6.12 1.78
CA GLY A 218 14.39 -6.06 0.34
C GLY A 218 13.85 -4.70 -0.12
N PHE A 219 12.89 -4.13 0.61
CA PHE A 219 12.42 -2.76 0.35
C PHE A 219 13.54 -1.75 0.55
N THR A 220 14.29 -1.85 1.66
CA THR A 220 15.42 -0.94 1.90
C THR A 220 16.49 -1.06 0.83
N ARG A 221 16.80 -2.27 0.36
CA ARG A 221 17.72 -2.47 -0.76
C ARG A 221 17.25 -1.71 -2.00
N GLY A 222 16.01 -1.90 -2.42
CA GLY A 222 15.49 -1.21 -3.60
C GLY A 222 15.41 0.31 -3.44
N ILE A 223 15.09 0.81 -2.24
CA ILE A 223 15.15 2.24 -1.92
C ILE A 223 16.59 2.76 -2.12
N MET A 224 17.59 2.10 -1.54
CA MET A 224 18.99 2.51 -1.65
C MET A 224 19.47 2.56 -3.10
N GLU A 225 19.13 1.54 -3.91
CA GLU A 225 19.51 1.50 -5.33
C GLU A 225 18.84 2.65 -6.11
N ALA A 226 17.57 2.95 -5.83
CA ALA A 226 16.88 4.08 -6.46
C ALA A 226 17.47 5.44 -6.04
N LEU A 227 17.89 5.59 -4.78
CA LEU A 227 18.56 6.79 -4.28
C LEU A 227 19.93 6.99 -4.93
N GLU A 228 20.72 5.91 -5.04
CA GLU A 228 22.06 5.90 -5.64
C GLU A 228 22.01 6.16 -7.15
N GLU A 229 21.04 5.58 -7.86
CA GLU A 229 20.82 5.87 -9.28
C GLU A 229 20.38 7.33 -9.51
N GLY A 230 19.59 7.87 -8.58
CA GLY A 230 19.34 9.30 -8.46
C GLY A 230 18.36 9.89 -9.49
N SER A 231 17.81 9.10 -10.41
CA SER A 231 16.86 9.62 -11.42
C SER A 231 15.41 9.73 -10.95
N SER A 232 15.02 9.01 -9.89
CA SER A 232 13.65 8.99 -9.37
C SER A 232 13.42 10.15 -8.39
N SER A 233 12.34 10.92 -8.60
CA SER A 233 11.91 11.96 -7.65
C SER A 233 10.98 11.41 -6.58
N HIS A 234 10.25 10.34 -6.89
CA HIS A 234 9.36 9.63 -5.98
C HIS A 234 9.62 8.12 -6.04
N LEU A 235 9.29 7.43 -4.97
CA LEU A 235 9.33 5.99 -4.87
C LEU A 235 7.92 5.45 -4.66
N LEU A 236 7.65 4.25 -5.17
CA LEU A 236 6.45 3.47 -4.87
C LEU A 236 6.90 2.07 -4.45
N LEU A 237 6.66 1.72 -3.19
CA LEU A 237 6.89 0.37 -2.69
C LEU A 237 5.69 -0.50 -3.01
N MET A 238 5.95 -1.71 -3.52
CA MET A 238 4.95 -2.70 -3.87
C MET A 238 5.39 -4.11 -3.47
N ASP A 239 4.45 -4.90 -2.95
CA ASP A 239 4.66 -6.33 -2.71
C ASP A 239 4.80 -7.09 -4.03
N ASP A 240 5.44 -8.26 -3.99
CA ASP A 240 5.58 -9.11 -5.16
C ASP A 240 4.29 -9.88 -5.46
N ASP A 241 3.56 -10.40 -4.47
CA ASP A 241 2.37 -11.25 -4.61
C ASP A 241 1.02 -10.53 -4.68
N ILE A 242 0.96 -9.42 -5.41
CA ILE A 242 -0.27 -8.66 -5.66
C ILE A 242 -0.84 -8.88 -7.06
N GLU A 243 -2.15 -8.69 -7.22
CA GLU A 243 -2.71 -8.30 -8.52
C GLU A 243 -2.76 -6.77 -8.60
N LEU A 244 -2.19 -6.22 -9.68
CA LEU A 244 -2.00 -4.78 -9.87
C LEU A 244 -3.05 -4.17 -10.80
N GLU A 245 -3.67 -3.07 -10.38
CA GLU A 245 -4.34 -2.14 -11.28
C GLU A 245 -3.37 -1.00 -11.67
N SER A 246 -2.91 -1.04 -12.92
CA SER A 246 -2.03 -0.02 -13.53
C SER A 246 -2.58 1.40 -13.45
N GLU A 247 -3.90 1.56 -13.45
CA GLU A 247 -4.56 2.85 -13.30
C GLU A 247 -4.31 3.49 -11.93
N SER A 248 -4.11 2.68 -10.87
CA SER A 248 -3.69 3.20 -9.56
C SER A 248 -2.36 3.97 -9.67
N ILE A 249 -1.43 3.50 -10.50
CA ILE A 249 -0.12 4.14 -10.70
C ILE A 249 -0.23 5.34 -11.64
N CYS A 250 -1.08 5.27 -12.66
CA CYS A 250 -1.36 6.43 -13.52
C CYS A 250 -1.91 7.61 -12.71
N ARG A 251 -2.86 7.33 -11.80
CA ARG A 251 -3.42 8.34 -10.89
C ARG A 251 -2.38 8.81 -9.88
N LEU A 252 -1.49 7.94 -9.41
CA LEU A 252 -0.41 8.31 -8.50
C LEU A 252 0.53 9.34 -9.13
N PHE A 253 0.90 9.18 -10.41
CA PHE A 253 1.64 10.21 -11.15
C PHE A 253 0.90 11.54 -11.11
N SER A 254 -0.38 11.55 -11.44
CA SER A 254 -1.19 12.76 -11.42
C SER A 254 -1.23 13.41 -10.04
N VAL A 255 -1.45 12.64 -8.97
CA VAL A 255 -1.45 13.19 -7.60
C VAL A 255 -0.13 13.88 -7.28
N HIS A 256 1.01 13.25 -7.58
CA HIS A 256 2.34 13.84 -7.33
C HIS A 256 2.66 15.03 -8.25
N GLU A 257 2.26 14.97 -9.53
CA GLU A 257 2.48 16.04 -10.52
C GLU A 257 1.76 17.35 -10.13
N TYR A 258 0.66 17.25 -9.38
CA TYR A 258 -0.13 18.39 -8.92
C TYR A 258 -0.11 18.58 -7.39
N ALA A 259 0.66 17.79 -6.63
CA ALA A 259 0.67 17.86 -5.17
C ALA A 259 1.03 19.27 -4.65
N LYS A 260 0.27 19.75 -3.66
CA LYS A 260 0.50 21.05 -2.99
C LYS A 260 1.67 21.00 -2.00
N THR A 261 1.83 19.87 -1.34
CA THR A 261 2.83 19.63 -0.29
C THR A 261 3.45 18.24 -0.45
N GLU A 262 4.45 17.93 0.35
CA GLU A 262 4.94 16.55 0.50
C GLU A 262 3.85 15.69 1.16
N LEU A 263 3.69 14.46 0.68
CA LEU A 263 2.66 13.51 1.10
C LEU A 263 3.22 12.08 1.04
N ILE A 264 2.71 11.22 1.92
CA ILE A 264 2.76 9.76 1.72
C ILE A 264 1.40 9.34 1.16
N ILE A 265 1.39 8.67 0.01
CA ILE A 265 0.18 8.14 -0.61
C ILE A 265 0.12 6.62 -0.38
N ALA A 266 -0.94 6.18 0.28
CA ALA A 266 -1.22 4.78 0.58
C ALA A 266 -2.37 4.26 -0.30
N GLY A 267 -2.15 3.13 -0.96
CA GLY A 267 -3.18 2.42 -1.71
C GLY A 267 -3.90 1.39 -0.83
N GLY A 268 -5.18 1.21 -1.08
CA GLY A 268 -5.98 0.20 -0.38
C GLY A 268 -5.54 -1.23 -0.71
N LEU A 269 -5.69 -2.11 0.27
CA LEU A 269 -5.52 -3.55 0.14
C LEU A 269 -6.89 -4.21 -0.08
N LEU A 270 -7.15 -4.67 -1.30
CA LEU A 270 -8.33 -5.45 -1.64
C LEU A 270 -8.08 -6.94 -1.38
N SER A 271 -9.11 -7.68 -0.99
CA SER A 271 -9.02 -9.11 -0.75
C SER A 271 -8.97 -9.92 -2.05
N LEU A 272 -7.99 -10.80 -2.24
CA LEU A 272 -7.99 -11.76 -3.36
C LEU A 272 -9.09 -12.84 -3.23
N ASN A 273 -9.58 -13.10 -2.01
CA ASN A 273 -10.67 -14.06 -1.81
C ASN A 273 -12.03 -13.47 -2.21
N GLU A 274 -12.21 -12.18 -1.93
CA GLU A 274 -13.44 -11.42 -2.19
C GLU A 274 -13.05 -10.10 -2.83
N LYS A 275 -12.88 -10.09 -4.17
CA LYS A 275 -12.24 -8.97 -4.89
C LYS A 275 -12.91 -7.62 -4.74
N HIS A 276 -14.18 -7.58 -4.31
CA HIS A 276 -14.91 -6.34 -4.05
C HIS A 276 -14.71 -5.76 -2.65
N LEU A 277 -14.07 -6.50 -1.75
CA LEU A 277 -13.88 -6.12 -0.35
C LEU A 277 -12.57 -5.36 -0.19
N LEU A 278 -12.67 -4.12 0.30
CA LEU A 278 -11.54 -3.39 0.85
C LEU A 278 -11.20 -3.97 2.21
N TYR A 279 -10.10 -4.72 2.28
CA TYR A 279 -9.62 -5.29 3.52
C TYR A 279 -9.08 -4.19 4.42
N GLU A 280 -8.22 -3.30 3.92
CA GLU A 280 -7.64 -2.21 4.72
C GLU A 280 -7.16 -1.07 3.82
N ALA A 281 -7.45 0.19 4.16
CA ALA A 281 -6.90 1.35 3.44
C ALA A 281 -5.57 1.86 4.02
N GLY A 282 -5.33 1.56 5.29
CA GLY A 282 -4.22 1.95 6.16
C GLY A 282 -4.64 1.66 7.61
N ALA A 283 -3.87 2.07 8.62
CA ALA A 283 -4.33 1.98 10.01
C ALA A 283 -3.87 3.17 10.87
N THR A 284 -4.51 3.31 12.03
CA THR A 284 -3.94 4.05 13.16
C THR A 284 -3.07 3.14 14.01
N TYR A 285 -2.02 3.70 14.61
CA TYR A 285 -1.16 3.05 15.59
C TYR A 285 -1.40 3.67 16.96
N ASN A 286 -1.96 2.90 17.89
CA ASN A 286 -2.36 3.42 19.18
C ASN A 286 -1.17 3.72 20.09
N ASP A 287 -1.08 4.96 20.56
CA ASP A 287 -0.06 5.43 21.47
C ASP A 287 -0.44 5.36 22.96
N ASP A 288 -1.73 5.43 23.27
CA ASP A 288 -2.29 5.43 24.62
C ASP A 288 -3.25 4.25 24.85
N SER A 289 -3.09 3.57 25.98
CA SER A 289 -3.98 2.53 26.51
C SER A 289 -5.40 2.98 26.84
N ARG A 290 -5.65 4.30 26.86
CA ARG A 290 -6.93 4.91 27.28
C ARG A 290 -7.83 5.31 26.12
N THR A 291 -7.32 5.34 24.89
CA THR A 291 -8.08 5.72 23.69
C THR A 291 -7.74 4.80 22.54
N LYS A 292 -8.76 4.36 21.79
CA LYS A 292 -8.65 3.57 20.54
C LYS A 292 -7.99 2.18 20.62
N GLY A 293 -7.53 1.69 21.77
CA GLY A 293 -7.10 0.29 21.94
C GLY A 293 -6.02 0.09 22.99
N SER A 294 -5.26 -1.01 22.87
CA SER A 294 -4.04 -1.20 23.67
C SER A 294 -2.88 -0.45 23.01
N PRO A 295 -1.91 0.12 23.75
CA PRO A 295 -0.72 0.71 23.15
C PRO A 295 -0.01 -0.32 22.28
N GLY A 296 0.40 0.11 21.08
CA GLY A 296 1.00 -0.77 20.08
C GLY A 296 0.02 -1.55 19.21
N SER A 297 -1.30 -1.42 19.44
CA SER A 297 -2.28 -2.06 18.57
C SER A 297 -2.56 -1.22 17.31
N LEU A 298 -2.68 -1.91 16.18
CA LEU A 298 -3.15 -1.34 14.92
C LEU A 298 -4.68 -1.41 14.84
N THR A 299 -5.30 -0.34 14.36
CA THR A 299 -6.74 -0.31 14.03
C THR A 299 -6.91 0.05 12.57
N ALA A 300 -7.27 -0.94 11.75
CA ALA A 300 -7.45 -0.79 10.32
C ALA A 300 -8.51 0.27 9.99
N LEU A 301 -8.20 1.12 9.02
CA LEU A 301 -9.06 2.15 8.45
C LEU A 301 -9.79 1.62 7.24
N ASN A 302 -11.04 2.05 7.07
CA ASN A 302 -11.96 1.56 6.03
C ASN A 302 -11.95 0.02 5.89
N HIS A 303 -11.99 -0.68 7.03
CA HIS A 303 -11.84 -2.14 7.12
C HIS A 303 -13.11 -2.87 6.66
N GLU A 304 -12.92 -3.94 5.88
CA GLU A 304 -13.97 -4.84 5.37
C GLU A 304 -15.15 -4.10 4.70
N MET A 305 -14.85 -3.12 3.85
CA MET A 305 -15.87 -2.36 3.11
C MET A 305 -16.19 -2.98 1.74
N ASP A 306 -17.47 -3.21 1.46
CA ASP A 306 -17.96 -3.66 0.14
C ASP A 306 -18.04 -2.48 -0.85
N LEU A 307 -17.10 -2.46 -1.80
CA LEU A 307 -16.92 -1.34 -2.72
C LEU A 307 -17.91 -1.29 -3.88
N ARG A 308 -18.91 -2.18 -3.93
CA ARG A 308 -19.94 -2.16 -4.98
C ARG A 308 -21.03 -1.13 -4.72
N SER A 309 -21.21 -0.72 -3.47
CA SER A 309 -22.25 0.22 -3.04
C SER A 309 -21.81 1.67 -3.20
N ASN A 310 -22.62 2.50 -3.88
CA ASN A 310 -22.41 3.94 -3.96
C ASN A 310 -22.38 4.62 -2.58
N GLU A 311 -23.16 4.11 -1.62
CA GLU A 311 -23.13 4.61 -0.24
C GLU A 311 -21.75 4.40 0.39
N VAL A 312 -21.18 3.20 0.26
CA VAL A 312 -19.84 2.87 0.76
C VAL A 312 -18.78 3.68 0.04
N LEU A 313 -18.86 3.82 -1.29
CA LEU A 313 -17.94 4.67 -2.04
C LEU A 313 -17.99 6.14 -1.61
N ASN A 314 -19.16 6.64 -1.20
CA ASN A 314 -19.29 7.99 -0.64
C ASN A 314 -18.79 8.06 0.81
N GLN A 315 -18.82 6.98 1.60
CA GLN A 315 -18.21 6.94 2.93
C GLN A 315 -16.69 7.16 2.86
N LEU A 316 -16.02 6.69 1.79
CA LEU A 316 -14.59 6.94 1.56
C LEU A 316 -14.22 8.43 1.38
N LEU A 317 -15.19 9.32 1.17
CA LEU A 317 -14.98 10.78 1.20
C LEU A 317 -14.78 11.33 2.62
N ILE A 318 -15.06 10.54 3.65
CA ILE A 318 -14.73 10.85 5.04
C ILE A 318 -13.31 10.33 5.25
N GLU A 319 -12.38 11.26 5.39
CA GLU A 319 -10.99 10.91 5.61
C GLU A 319 -10.77 10.48 7.05
N GLU A 320 -10.06 9.38 7.21
CA GLU A 320 -9.59 8.91 8.50
C GLU A 320 -8.11 9.29 8.67
N ASP A 321 -7.72 9.68 9.87
CA ASP A 321 -6.34 10.10 10.17
C ASP A 321 -5.43 8.88 10.28
N ALA A 322 -4.76 8.51 9.19
CA ALA A 322 -3.87 7.35 9.14
C ALA A 322 -2.52 7.62 9.82
N ASP A 323 -1.98 6.61 10.50
CA ASP A 323 -0.62 6.60 11.02
C ASP A 323 0.33 5.74 10.16
N TYR A 324 -0.22 4.89 9.27
CA TYR A 324 0.57 4.21 8.26
C TYR A 324 -0.18 3.84 6.97
N GLY A 325 0.60 3.66 5.91
CA GLY A 325 0.21 2.98 4.68
C GLY A 325 1.13 1.80 4.42
N GLY A 326 0.57 0.63 4.13
CA GLY A 326 1.36 -0.59 3.96
C GLY A 326 2.20 -0.59 2.70
N PHE A 327 3.38 -1.21 2.79
CA PHE A 327 4.34 -1.27 1.66
C PHE A 327 3.88 -2.14 0.47
N TRP A 328 2.66 -2.72 0.53
CA TRP A 328 1.99 -3.30 -0.63
C TRP A 328 1.69 -2.26 -1.73
N PHE A 329 1.42 -1.00 -1.33
CA PHE A 329 1.28 0.14 -2.22
C PHE A 329 1.47 1.44 -1.41
N CYS A 330 2.71 1.89 -1.25
CA CYS A 330 3.03 3.10 -0.50
C CYS A 330 4.03 3.96 -1.25
N SER A 331 3.68 5.22 -1.51
CA SER A 331 4.49 6.13 -2.29
C SER A 331 4.84 7.41 -1.54
N PHE A 332 6.09 7.85 -1.71
CA PHE A 332 6.64 9.03 -1.07
C PHE A 332 7.79 9.60 -1.91
N SER A 333 8.18 10.84 -1.64
CA SER A 333 9.30 11.46 -2.36
C SER A 333 10.65 10.87 -1.94
N LYS A 334 11.63 10.94 -2.84
CA LYS A 334 13.04 10.68 -2.52
C LYS A 334 13.53 11.58 -1.38
N ALA A 335 13.15 12.87 -1.42
CA ALA A 335 13.54 13.85 -0.42
C ALA A 335 13.06 13.48 0.99
N LEU A 336 11.91 12.79 1.11
CA LEU A 336 11.42 12.32 2.40
C LEU A 336 12.34 11.25 3.00
N VAL A 337 12.80 10.29 2.19
CA VAL A 337 13.75 9.26 2.66
C VAL A 337 15.09 9.88 3.05
N GLU A 338 15.58 10.86 2.30
CA GLU A 338 16.82 11.57 2.60
C GLU A 338 16.75 12.33 3.94
N GLN A 339 15.57 12.82 4.33
CA GLN A 339 15.35 13.49 5.61
C GLN A 339 15.11 12.51 6.77
N LEU A 340 14.41 11.41 6.53
CA LEU A 340 14.03 10.47 7.57
C LEU A 340 15.09 9.40 7.84
N ASN A 341 15.94 9.09 6.85
CA ASN A 341 16.72 7.84 6.71
C ASN A 341 15.84 6.62 6.34
N LEU A 342 16.48 5.45 6.22
CA LEU A 342 15.86 4.21 5.71
C LEU A 342 14.92 3.57 6.75
N PRO A 343 14.09 2.58 6.35
CA PRO A 343 13.30 1.78 7.28
C PRO A 343 14.17 1.06 8.34
N LEU A 344 13.58 0.69 9.48
CA LEU A 344 14.27 -0.13 10.48
C LEU A 344 14.51 -1.57 9.98
N PRO A 345 15.62 -2.23 10.38
CA PRO A 345 15.99 -3.58 9.97
C PRO A 345 15.22 -4.68 10.72
N LEU A 346 13.90 -4.72 10.53
CA LEU A 346 12.98 -5.53 11.33
C LEU A 346 12.73 -6.95 10.78
N PHE A 347 13.35 -7.31 9.67
CA PHE A 347 13.07 -8.48 8.83
C PHE A 347 11.69 -8.44 8.16
N ILE A 348 10.60 -8.41 8.93
CA ILE A 348 9.22 -8.27 8.40
C ILE A 348 8.31 -7.69 9.49
N LYS A 349 7.21 -7.05 9.07
CA LYS A 349 6.16 -6.44 9.90
C LYS A 349 6.60 -5.16 10.60
N LEU A 350 5.73 -4.15 10.49
CA LEU A 350 5.78 -2.87 11.19
C LEU A 350 6.94 -1.95 10.76
N ASP A 351 7.73 -2.36 9.78
CA ASP A 351 8.70 -1.50 9.08
C ASP A 351 8.02 -0.38 8.29
N ASP A 352 6.89 -0.70 7.67
CA ASP A 352 5.97 0.26 7.05
C ASP A 352 5.33 1.22 8.06
N VAL A 353 4.83 0.66 9.18
CA VAL A 353 4.25 1.41 10.30
C VAL A 353 5.26 2.39 10.86
N GLU A 354 6.47 1.91 11.17
CA GLU A 354 7.51 2.74 11.77
C GLU A 354 7.92 3.89 10.85
N PHE A 355 8.15 3.62 9.56
CA PHE A 355 8.57 4.64 8.61
C PHE A 355 7.52 5.74 8.46
N CYS A 356 6.24 5.37 8.32
CA CYS A 356 5.14 6.32 8.19
C CYS A 356 4.91 7.12 9.48
N LEU A 357 4.92 6.44 10.64
CA LEU A 357 4.77 7.09 11.95
C LEU A 357 5.91 8.09 12.19
N ARG A 358 7.14 7.72 11.83
CA ARG A 358 8.31 8.60 11.90
C ARG A 358 8.13 9.82 11.00
N ALA A 359 7.67 9.65 9.76
CA ALA A 359 7.36 10.76 8.85
C ALA A 359 6.32 11.72 9.43
N LYS A 360 5.22 11.18 9.96
CA LYS A 360 4.13 11.95 10.56
C LYS A 360 4.60 12.69 11.81
N LYS A 361 5.34 12.06 12.71
CA LYS A 361 5.78 12.66 13.97
C LYS A 361 6.90 13.70 13.82
N THR A 362 7.85 13.46 12.93
CA THR A 362 9.06 14.30 12.83
C THR A 362 8.87 15.46 11.85
N LEU A 363 8.15 15.24 10.76
CA LEU A 363 8.00 16.19 9.67
C LEU A 363 6.54 16.62 9.43
N ASN A 364 5.57 16.10 10.21
CA ASN A 364 4.14 16.37 10.06
C ASN A 364 3.63 16.06 8.63
N ILE A 365 4.15 14.99 8.03
CA ILE A 365 3.77 14.55 6.70
C ILE A 365 2.41 13.83 6.76
N PRO A 366 1.41 14.27 5.98
CA PRO A 366 0.14 13.57 5.87
C PRO A 366 0.33 12.20 5.21
N ILE A 367 -0.31 11.18 5.80
CA ILE A 367 -0.42 9.85 5.22
C ILE A 367 -1.84 9.74 4.66
N VAL A 368 -1.95 9.73 3.35
CA VAL A 368 -3.23 9.82 2.65
C VAL A 368 -3.59 8.44 2.09
N THR A 369 -4.60 7.81 2.69
CA THR A 369 -5.22 6.61 2.14
C THR A 369 -6.11 7.00 0.96
N PHE A 370 -5.59 6.92 -0.26
CA PHE A 370 -6.20 7.58 -1.43
C PHE A 370 -7.22 6.66 -2.12
N PRO A 371 -8.53 6.98 -2.11
CA PRO A 371 -9.52 6.14 -2.78
C PRO A 371 -9.30 6.09 -4.29
N SER A 372 -9.72 5.01 -4.96
CA SER A 372 -9.41 4.66 -6.37
C SER A 372 -7.97 4.21 -6.64
N MET A 373 -7.12 4.09 -5.62
CA MET A 373 -5.81 3.44 -5.71
C MET A 373 -5.79 2.22 -4.80
N ALA A 374 -5.60 1.04 -5.39
CA ALA A 374 -5.54 -0.20 -4.63
C ALA A 374 -4.78 -1.30 -5.38
N VAL A 375 -4.44 -2.34 -4.63
CA VAL A 375 -3.92 -3.62 -5.10
C VAL A 375 -4.70 -4.76 -4.46
N TRP A 376 -4.84 -5.89 -5.14
CA TRP A 376 -5.38 -7.10 -4.48
C TRP A 376 -4.26 -7.94 -3.92
N HIS A 377 -4.47 -8.47 -2.72
CA HIS A 377 -3.54 -9.38 -2.07
C HIS A 377 -4.31 -10.41 -1.23
N LEU A 378 -3.67 -11.54 -0.90
CA LEU A 378 -4.24 -12.51 0.02
C LEU A 378 -4.29 -11.91 1.43
N PRO A 379 -5.46 -11.81 2.08
CA PRO A 379 -5.56 -11.24 3.42
C PRO A 379 -4.61 -11.91 4.42
N ALA A 380 -4.03 -11.14 5.34
CA ALA A 380 -3.09 -11.66 6.34
C ALA A 380 -3.72 -12.75 7.23
N SER A 381 -5.04 -12.68 7.47
CA SER A 381 -5.82 -13.66 8.23
C SER A 381 -5.77 -15.07 7.64
N ALA A 382 -5.53 -15.22 6.33
CA ALA A 382 -5.41 -16.50 5.66
C ALA A 382 -4.08 -17.22 5.95
N LYS A 383 -3.06 -16.49 6.44
CA LYS A 383 -1.70 -17.03 6.63
C LYS A 383 -1.46 -17.50 8.08
N ASN A 384 -1.99 -16.83 9.13
CA ASN A 384 -1.91 -17.21 10.57
C ASN A 384 -0.69 -18.07 10.98
N LEU A 385 0.52 -17.60 10.66
CA LEU A 385 1.76 -18.33 10.95
C LEU A 385 2.34 -17.91 12.31
N ASN A 386 2.58 -18.88 13.19
CA ASN A 386 3.11 -18.61 14.54
C ASN A 386 4.44 -17.83 14.52
N TRP A 387 5.31 -18.06 13.54
CA TRP A 387 6.56 -17.30 13.42
C TRP A 387 6.36 -15.80 13.16
N GLU A 388 5.28 -15.39 12.50
CA GLU A 388 4.96 -13.97 12.31
C GLU A 388 4.61 -13.29 13.64
N THR A 389 4.03 -14.06 14.59
CA THR A 389 3.76 -13.56 15.95
C THR A 389 5.06 -13.12 16.63
N TYR A 390 6.17 -13.84 16.44
CA TYR A 390 7.46 -13.44 17.00
C TYR A 390 7.90 -12.07 16.47
N TYR A 391 7.88 -11.88 15.15
CA TYR A 391 8.32 -10.61 14.55
C TYR A 391 7.39 -9.46 14.92
N TYR A 392 6.08 -9.63 14.78
CA TYR A 392 5.11 -8.58 15.10
C TYR A 392 5.30 -8.06 16.54
N PHE A 393 5.27 -8.96 17.53
CA PHE A 393 5.31 -8.55 18.94
C PHE A 393 6.69 -8.00 19.36
N ARG A 394 7.78 -8.54 18.81
CA ARG A 394 9.12 -7.99 19.06
C ARG A 394 9.25 -6.60 18.46
N ASN A 395 8.83 -6.44 17.20
CA ASN A 395 8.95 -5.20 16.46
C ASN A 395 8.05 -4.12 17.06
N ASP A 396 6.85 -4.47 17.54
CA ASP A 396 5.97 -3.54 18.23
C ASP A 396 6.64 -2.95 19.48
N LEU A 397 7.29 -3.77 20.31
CA LEU A 397 8.08 -3.28 21.44
C LEU A 397 9.22 -2.35 21.00
N ILE A 398 9.92 -2.68 19.91
CA ILE A 398 11.00 -1.83 19.36
C ILE A 398 10.44 -0.47 18.93
N ILE A 399 9.37 -0.45 18.15
CA ILE A 399 8.74 0.78 17.64
C ILE A 399 8.22 1.62 18.80
N TYR A 400 7.56 0.99 19.77
CA TYR A 400 7.06 1.67 20.94
C TYR A 400 8.19 2.29 21.77
N ALA A 401 9.35 1.64 21.87
CA ALA A 401 10.55 2.19 22.53
C ALA A 401 11.21 3.34 21.76
N VAL A 402 11.22 3.28 20.42
CA VAL A 402 11.77 4.34 19.56
C VAL A 402 10.90 5.60 19.63
N HIS A 403 9.59 5.43 19.56
CA HIS A 403 8.63 6.52 19.36
C HIS A 403 7.92 7.01 20.62
N TYR A 404 7.96 6.23 21.70
CA TYR A 404 7.24 6.49 22.96
C TYR A 404 8.06 6.04 24.19
N SER A 405 7.42 6.03 25.36
CA SER A 405 8.01 5.58 26.64
C SER A 405 7.25 4.34 27.14
N PRO A 406 7.74 3.13 26.86
CA PRO A 406 6.98 1.91 27.06
C PRO A 406 6.86 1.57 28.55
N ASN A 407 5.63 1.39 29.05
CA ASN A 407 5.39 1.01 30.44
C ASN A 407 5.58 -0.50 30.64
N TYR A 408 6.52 -0.87 31.52
CA TYR A 408 6.87 -2.27 31.78
C TYR A 408 5.69 -3.12 32.27
N THR A 409 4.93 -2.64 33.26
CA THR A 409 3.84 -3.43 33.84
C THR A 409 2.70 -3.62 32.85
N HIS A 410 2.43 -2.63 32.00
CA HIS A 410 1.48 -2.74 30.91
C HIS A 410 1.93 -3.77 29.85
N ALA A 411 3.19 -3.71 29.41
CA ALA A 411 3.74 -4.66 28.45
C ALA A 411 3.67 -6.11 28.98
N VAL A 412 4.10 -6.34 30.22
CA VAL A 412 4.01 -7.66 30.87
C VAL A 412 2.56 -8.12 30.98
N SER A 413 1.62 -7.23 31.33
CA SER A 413 0.20 -7.56 31.39
C SER A 413 -0.34 -8.02 30.04
N ASN A 414 -0.02 -7.30 28.96
CA ASN A 414 -0.47 -7.64 27.60
C ASN A 414 0.13 -8.96 27.11
N TYR A 415 1.44 -9.16 27.29
CA TYR A 415 2.09 -10.42 26.95
C TYR A 415 1.55 -11.58 27.77
N THR A 416 1.32 -11.40 29.08
CA THR A 416 0.74 -12.44 29.93
C THR A 416 -0.66 -12.82 29.45
N LYS A 417 -1.52 -11.85 29.11
CA LYS A 417 -2.84 -12.12 28.53
C LYS A 417 -2.74 -12.92 27.23
N GLY A 418 -1.84 -12.53 26.32
CA GLY A 418 -1.62 -13.23 25.06
C GLY A 418 -1.10 -14.66 25.24
N ILE A 419 -0.15 -14.86 26.16
CA ILE A 419 0.39 -16.19 26.51
C ILE A 419 -0.70 -17.06 27.12
N MET A 420 -1.46 -16.55 28.09
CA MET A 420 -2.55 -17.32 28.71
C MET A 420 -3.62 -17.70 27.67
N LEU A 421 -4.03 -16.76 26.81
CA LEU A 421 -4.99 -17.05 25.73
C LEU A 421 -4.48 -18.14 24.79
N ALA A 422 -3.20 -18.10 24.41
CA ALA A 422 -2.58 -19.12 23.58
C ALA A 422 -2.60 -20.49 24.28
N LEU A 423 -2.22 -20.56 25.56
CA LEU A 423 -2.25 -21.80 26.35
C LEU A 423 -3.66 -22.35 26.57
N PHE A 424 -4.68 -21.49 26.68
CA PHE A 424 -6.09 -21.92 26.74
C PHE A 424 -6.61 -22.48 25.41
N LYS A 425 -6.03 -22.07 24.27
CA LYS A 425 -6.35 -22.54 22.91
C LYS A 425 -5.39 -23.62 22.39
N PRO A 426 -4.82 -24.44 23.29
CA PRO A 426 -3.62 -25.26 23.08
C PRO A 426 -2.56 -24.79 22.05
N ASP A 427 -2.37 -23.48 21.86
CA ASP A 427 -1.42 -22.92 20.89
C ASP A 427 -0.07 -22.64 21.57
N PHE A 428 0.64 -23.71 21.88
CA PHE A 428 1.93 -23.67 22.59
C PHE A 428 3.02 -22.99 21.77
N ASP A 429 3.01 -23.18 20.45
CA ASP A 429 3.94 -22.51 19.54
C ASP A 429 3.75 -20.98 19.57
N ARG A 430 2.51 -20.45 19.57
CA ARG A 430 2.27 -19.01 19.73
C ARG A 430 2.75 -18.49 21.08
N ALA A 431 2.45 -19.20 22.18
CA ALA A 431 2.95 -18.84 23.51
C ALA A 431 4.49 -18.79 23.54
N GLN A 432 5.16 -19.76 22.92
CA GLN A 432 6.61 -19.80 22.79
C GLN A 432 7.17 -18.62 21.98
N MET A 433 6.50 -18.24 20.90
CA MET A 433 6.88 -17.09 20.07
C MET A 433 6.72 -15.76 20.79
N LEU A 434 5.64 -15.58 21.57
CA LEU A 434 5.44 -14.40 22.42
C LEU A 434 6.55 -14.27 23.48
N ILE A 435 6.87 -15.35 24.18
CA ILE A 435 7.96 -15.34 25.19
C ILE A 435 9.30 -15.01 24.53
N LYS A 436 9.59 -15.61 23.37
CA LYS A 436 10.82 -15.33 22.61
C LYS A 436 10.88 -13.87 22.15
N ALA A 437 9.77 -13.30 21.68
CA ALA A 437 9.71 -11.91 21.24
C ALA A 437 10.10 -10.94 22.36
N PHE A 438 9.52 -11.12 23.56
CA PHE A 438 9.86 -10.31 24.74
C PHE A 438 11.32 -10.50 25.17
N GLU A 439 11.79 -11.76 25.21
CA GLU A 439 13.16 -12.08 25.59
C GLU A 439 14.20 -11.48 24.62
N ASP A 440 13.91 -11.50 23.32
CA ASP A 440 14.81 -10.92 22.32
C ASP A 440 14.76 -9.39 22.33
N TYR A 441 13.61 -8.77 22.61
CA TYR A 441 13.54 -7.32 22.82
C TYR A 441 14.47 -6.84 23.95
N LEU A 442 14.52 -7.58 25.07
CA LEU A 442 15.38 -7.25 26.22
C LEU A 442 16.88 -7.29 25.90
N LYS A 443 17.30 -8.00 24.84
CA LYS A 443 18.70 -8.03 24.40
C LYS A 443 19.17 -6.71 23.79
N GLY A 444 18.24 -5.81 23.46
CA GLY A 444 18.57 -4.51 22.86
C GLY A 444 19.02 -4.60 21.39
N PRO A 445 19.51 -3.49 20.82
CA PRO A 445 19.81 -3.36 19.40
C PRO A 445 20.92 -4.28 18.89
N ASP A 446 21.79 -4.78 19.77
CA ASP A 446 22.84 -5.74 19.41
C ASP A 446 22.26 -7.04 18.82
N LEU A 447 20.98 -7.35 19.13
CA LEU A 447 20.23 -8.41 18.47
C LEU A 447 20.23 -8.22 16.94
N LEU A 448 19.98 -7.01 16.44
CA LEU A 448 19.92 -6.74 15.00
C LEU A 448 21.33 -6.54 14.42
N LYS A 449 22.23 -5.88 15.16
CA LYS A 449 23.60 -5.62 14.70
C LYS A 449 24.44 -6.89 14.54
N GLY A 450 24.24 -7.87 15.43
CA GLY A 450 25.03 -9.11 15.49
C GLY A 450 24.37 -10.33 14.87
N SER A 451 23.19 -10.20 14.26
CA SER A 451 22.46 -11.34 13.68
C SER A 451 22.54 -11.38 12.17
N ASP A 452 22.79 -12.58 11.64
CA ASP A 452 22.54 -12.88 10.25
C ASP A 452 21.06 -13.31 10.09
N PRO A 453 20.23 -12.58 9.32
CA PRO A 453 18.83 -12.96 9.10
C PRO A 453 18.66 -14.30 8.38
N GLU A 454 19.62 -14.70 7.52
CA GLU A 454 19.60 -16.00 6.82
C GLU A 454 19.86 -17.19 7.76
N MET A 455 20.46 -16.93 8.92
CA MET A 455 20.62 -17.90 10.00
C MET A 455 19.52 -17.80 11.05
N THR A 456 19.10 -16.59 11.38
CA THR A 456 18.15 -16.32 12.47
C THR A 456 16.73 -16.72 12.10
N HIS A 457 16.29 -16.42 10.87
CA HIS A 457 14.93 -16.72 10.43
C HIS A 457 14.64 -18.23 10.39
N PRO A 458 15.48 -19.11 9.80
CA PRO A 458 15.26 -20.56 9.83
C PRO A 458 15.17 -21.13 11.26
N ASN A 459 15.96 -20.59 12.19
CA ASN A 459 15.89 -20.99 13.60
C ASN A 459 14.56 -20.58 14.25
N THR A 460 14.05 -19.37 13.95
CA THR A 460 12.72 -18.93 14.40
C THR A 460 11.61 -19.78 13.79
N LEU A 461 11.69 -20.12 12.49
CA LEU A 461 10.73 -21.01 11.82
C LEU A 461 10.70 -22.40 12.45
N LYS A 462 11.87 -22.97 12.73
CA LYS A 462 11.97 -24.27 13.42
C LYS A 462 11.35 -24.20 14.81
N LEU A 463 11.62 -23.13 15.55
CA LEU A 463 11.11 -22.95 16.89
C LEU A 463 9.59 -22.74 16.92
N SER A 464 9.01 -22.07 15.91
CA SER A 464 7.56 -21.79 15.83
C SER A 464 6.70 -23.01 15.51
N ARG A 465 7.30 -24.20 15.43
CA ARG A 465 6.65 -25.48 15.13
C ARG A 465 7.11 -26.57 16.12
N THR A 466 7.68 -26.18 17.25
CA THR A 466 8.31 -27.12 18.20
C THR A 466 7.27 -28.03 18.83
N TYR A 467 6.08 -27.50 19.12
CA TYR A 467 5.03 -28.22 19.81
C TYR A 467 4.10 -28.96 18.85
N GLU A 468 4.22 -28.71 17.54
CA GLU A 468 3.36 -29.27 16.50
C GLU A 468 1.89 -29.23 16.95
N ASN A 469 1.46 -28.02 17.38
CA ASN A 469 0.25 -27.77 18.16
C ASN A 469 -0.85 -28.84 17.93
N GLN A 470 -1.13 -29.60 18.98
CA GLN A 470 -2.12 -30.68 18.97
C GLN A 470 -3.47 -30.16 19.48
N ASP A 471 -4.57 -30.86 19.14
CA ASP A 471 -5.93 -30.51 19.59
C ASP A 471 -6.17 -30.64 21.12
N LYS A 472 -5.15 -31.05 21.89
CA LYS A 472 -5.25 -31.34 23.32
C LYS A 472 -4.28 -30.49 24.13
N ALA A 473 -4.74 -30.07 25.30
CA ALA A 473 -3.89 -29.40 26.27
C ALA A 473 -2.78 -30.35 26.77
N ASP A 474 -1.53 -29.87 26.75
CA ASP A 474 -0.38 -30.48 27.40
C ASP A 474 -0.03 -29.69 28.69
N PRO A 475 -0.38 -30.21 29.88
CA PRO A 475 -0.09 -29.54 31.15
C PRO A 475 1.41 -29.36 31.39
N PHE A 476 2.26 -30.26 30.91
CA PHE A 476 3.70 -30.17 31.10
C PHE A 476 4.29 -29.04 30.24
N ALA A 477 3.90 -28.96 28.97
CA ALA A 477 4.24 -27.83 28.11
C ALA A 477 3.77 -26.50 28.69
N SER A 478 2.54 -26.47 29.21
CA SER A 478 1.95 -25.27 29.84
C SER A 478 2.77 -24.79 31.02
N VAL A 479 3.07 -25.69 31.98
CA VAL A 479 3.88 -25.37 33.16
C VAL A 479 5.28 -24.92 32.77
N LYS A 480 5.91 -25.59 31.79
CA LYS A 480 7.24 -25.21 31.29
C LYS A 480 7.26 -23.81 30.67
N LEU A 481 6.28 -23.48 29.83
CA LEU A 481 6.19 -22.16 29.18
C LEU A 481 5.86 -21.06 30.20
N LEU A 482 4.98 -21.32 31.16
CA LEU A 482 4.67 -20.37 32.23
C LEU A 482 5.87 -20.12 33.15
N ALA A 483 6.63 -21.18 33.50
CA ALA A 483 7.86 -21.03 34.27
C ALA A 483 8.91 -20.21 33.51
N ARG A 484 9.05 -20.44 32.20
CA ARG A 484 9.92 -19.63 31.34
C ARG A 484 9.47 -18.17 31.31
N TRP A 485 8.17 -17.91 31.10
CA TRP A 485 7.61 -16.57 31.09
C TRP A 485 7.85 -15.83 32.40
N ALA A 486 7.57 -16.47 33.55
CA ALA A 486 7.80 -15.87 34.86
C ALA A 486 9.27 -15.48 35.08
N SER A 487 10.20 -16.32 34.61
CA SER A 487 11.64 -16.02 34.65
C SER A 487 12.03 -14.85 33.75
N VAL A 488 11.50 -14.80 32.52
CA VAL A 488 11.74 -13.71 31.57
C VAL A 488 11.16 -12.39 32.10
N ALA A 489 9.94 -12.39 32.61
CA ALA A 489 9.33 -11.21 33.24
C ALA A 489 10.17 -10.75 34.45
N ARG A 490 10.53 -11.64 35.38
CA ARG A 490 11.37 -11.25 36.52
C ARG A 490 12.71 -10.61 36.11
N ARG A 491 13.33 -11.08 35.03
CA ARG A 491 14.54 -10.45 34.47
C ARG A 491 14.23 -9.11 33.80
N GLY A 492 13.15 -9.05 33.02
CA GLY A 492 12.67 -7.85 32.36
C GLY A 492 12.46 -6.67 33.31
N SER A 493 12.02 -6.88 34.55
CA SER A 493 11.85 -5.77 35.51
C SER A 493 13.15 -5.04 35.85
N ALA A 494 14.32 -5.68 35.67
CA ALA A 494 15.62 -5.05 35.86
C ALA A 494 16.21 -4.49 34.56
N GLU A 495 15.93 -5.12 33.42
CA GLU A 495 16.56 -4.81 32.13
C GLU A 495 15.74 -3.84 31.25
N TRP A 496 14.45 -3.66 31.55
CA TRP A 496 13.49 -2.97 30.66
C TRP A 496 13.88 -1.54 30.28
N GLU A 497 14.20 -0.69 31.26
CA GLU A 497 14.53 0.71 31.00
C GLU A 497 15.82 0.85 30.19
N THR A 498 16.79 -0.03 30.46
CA THR A 498 18.06 -0.09 29.73
C THR A 498 17.83 -0.53 28.28
N ALA A 499 17.07 -1.60 28.07
CA ALA A 499 16.73 -2.09 26.73
C ALA A 499 15.95 -1.05 25.91
N SER A 500 14.92 -0.44 26.52
CA SER A 500 14.09 0.58 25.86
C SER A 500 14.91 1.80 25.45
N SER A 501 15.79 2.28 26.33
CA SER A 501 16.69 3.40 26.02
C SER A 501 17.71 3.03 24.95
N ALA A 502 18.25 1.81 24.98
CA ALA A 502 19.20 1.32 23.99
C ALA A 502 18.58 1.25 22.58
N TRP A 503 17.35 0.76 22.44
CA TRP A 503 16.62 0.77 21.17
C TRP A 503 16.45 2.17 20.61
N LYS A 504 15.99 3.11 21.45
CA LYS A 504 15.80 4.50 21.06
C LYS A 504 17.10 5.13 20.58
N ASN A 505 18.18 4.98 21.35
CA ASN A 505 19.48 5.57 21.05
C ASN A 505 20.14 4.98 19.79
N ALA A 506 19.91 3.69 19.50
CA ALA A 506 20.48 3.04 18.33
C ALA A 506 19.66 3.23 17.04
N SER A 507 18.43 3.75 17.13
CA SER A 507 17.51 3.84 15.98
C SER A 507 18.13 4.60 14.81
N GLU A 508 18.72 5.77 15.03
CA GLU A 508 19.35 6.57 13.96
C GLU A 508 20.45 5.80 13.23
N GLU A 509 21.29 5.06 13.96
CA GLU A 509 22.34 4.22 13.38
C GLU A 509 21.72 3.08 12.55
N LEU A 510 20.73 2.38 13.09
CA LEU A 510 20.06 1.25 12.43
C LEU A 510 19.34 1.65 11.14
N MET A 511 18.97 2.91 11.00
CA MET A 511 18.29 3.46 9.83
C MET A 511 19.29 4.06 8.82
N SER A 512 20.57 4.18 9.19
CA SER A 512 21.57 4.81 8.35
C SER A 512 21.90 3.97 7.10
N PRO A 513 22.21 4.62 5.96
CA PRO A 513 22.72 3.93 4.78
C PRO A 513 23.98 3.10 5.07
N THR A 514 24.84 3.58 5.97
CA THR A 514 26.07 2.87 6.37
C THR A 514 25.76 1.54 7.05
N PHE A 515 24.84 1.52 8.01
CA PHE A 515 24.40 0.29 8.67
C PHE A 515 23.82 -0.67 7.64
N TRP A 516 22.91 -0.21 6.79
CA TRP A 516 22.23 -1.06 5.81
C TRP A 516 23.18 -1.64 4.76
N ARG A 517 24.18 -0.89 4.29
CA ARG A 517 25.22 -1.43 3.40
C ARG A 517 25.98 -2.58 4.06
N GLN A 518 26.36 -2.42 5.33
CA GLN A 518 27.04 -3.48 6.07
C GLN A 518 26.11 -4.68 6.32
N TYR A 519 24.89 -4.43 6.76
CA TYR A 519 23.90 -5.45 7.12
C TYR A 519 23.48 -6.31 5.92
N LEU A 520 23.41 -5.72 4.73
CA LEU A 520 23.10 -6.40 3.48
C LEU A 520 24.34 -6.87 2.71
N GLU A 521 25.55 -6.65 3.25
CA GLU A 521 26.83 -7.02 2.62
C GLU A 521 27.02 -6.43 1.21
N LEU A 522 26.58 -5.18 1.03
CA LEU A 522 26.67 -4.48 -0.24
C LEU A 522 28.10 -3.99 -0.49
N LYS A 523 28.53 -4.03 -1.75
CA LYS A 523 29.81 -3.45 -2.16
C LYS A 523 29.76 -1.93 -2.02
N GLU A 524 30.90 -1.32 -1.70
CA GLU A 524 31.06 0.14 -1.78
C GLU A 524 30.65 0.63 -3.17
N PRO A 525 29.87 1.73 -3.28
CA PRO A 525 29.49 2.26 -4.57
C PRO A 525 30.75 2.60 -5.37
N ALA A 526 30.76 2.23 -6.65
CA ALA A 526 31.81 2.68 -7.55
C ALA A 526 31.77 4.22 -7.52
N ARG A 527 32.81 4.87 -6.99
CA ARG A 527 32.93 6.33 -7.00
C ARG A 527 32.64 6.80 -8.42
N SER A 528 31.52 7.48 -8.62
CA SER A 528 31.20 8.12 -9.89
C SER A 528 32.41 9.00 -10.24
N GLY A 529 33.04 8.68 -11.37
CA GLY A 529 34.22 9.40 -11.82
C GLY A 529 33.89 10.88 -11.84
N ALA A 530 34.64 11.65 -11.07
CA ALA A 530 34.64 13.10 -11.18
C ALA A 530 34.85 13.43 -12.67
N ILE A 531 33.80 13.91 -13.31
CA ILE A 531 33.90 14.59 -14.59
C ILE A 531 34.74 15.82 -14.30
N ARG A 532 36.04 15.71 -14.57
CA ARG A 532 36.95 16.84 -14.59
C ARG A 532 36.54 17.74 -15.74
N SER A 533 36.04 18.93 -15.37
CA SER A 533 36.06 20.23 -16.06
C SER A 533 35.85 20.23 -17.57
#